data_AF-A0A1H9Y972-F1
#
_entry.id   AF-A0A1H9Y972-F1
#
_cell.length_a   1.000
_cell.length_b   1.000
_cell.length_c   1.000
_cell.angle_alpha   90.00
_cell.angle_beta   90.00
_cell.angle_gamma   90.00
#
_symmetry.space_group_name_H-M   'P 1'
#
loop_
_entity.id
_entity.type
_entity.pdbx_description
1 polymer ?
#
loop_
_entity_poly.entity_id
_entity_poly.type
_entity_poly.pdbx_seq_one_letter_code
_entity_poly.pdbx_strand_id
1 'polypeptide(L)'
;MIRPGTLLPLLMVFSLTVSAMQIDADPRTIVSFMDKALSPELDILSVTTDISLDDHLVFQVKTRGERERGEAADHLLLRILHGKVYVLLVPINKGDGDKVLMYESMLQPDYPLLPQVLEQSHENDMSRHLKVERLARGVELTLPLEWIDFGKEFSFDAYTVSAYVRGNTLEISRVHDQAGKGRDGSNKFSAITLLNKLCTPQRLRSRAD
;
A
#
# COMPACT_ATOMS: atom_id res chain seq x y z
N MET A 1 45.73 -44.42 44.36
CA MET A 1 46.05 -44.43 42.92
C MET A 1 44.95 -43.69 42.18
N ILE A 2 45.40 -42.78 41.31
CA ILE A 2 44.62 -41.75 40.62
C ILE A 2 43.93 -42.35 39.39
N ARG A 3 42.65 -42.01 39.18
CA ARG A 3 42.15 -41.48 37.90
C ARG A 3 40.72 -40.93 38.06
N PRO A 4 40.54 -39.60 37.98
CA PRO A 4 39.22 -38.99 37.86
C PRO A 4 38.81 -39.03 36.38
N GLY A 5 37.65 -39.63 36.09
CA GLY A 5 36.98 -39.44 34.81
C GLY A 5 36.28 -38.09 34.83
N THR A 6 36.93 -37.08 34.26
CA THR A 6 36.38 -35.74 34.03
C THR A 6 35.13 -35.82 33.17
N LEU A 7 33.97 -35.54 33.78
CA LEU A 7 32.74 -35.15 33.09
C LEU A 7 32.99 -33.82 32.38
N LEU A 8 33.08 -33.86 31.06
CA LEU A 8 33.16 -32.66 30.21
C LEU A 8 31.74 -32.08 30.08
N PRO A 9 31.44 -30.87 30.57
CA PRO A 9 30.17 -30.24 30.26
C PRO A 9 30.23 -29.77 28.81
N LEU A 10 29.44 -30.41 27.95
CA LEU A 10 29.22 -29.99 26.56
C LEU A 10 28.44 -28.66 26.59
N LEU A 11 29.17 -27.55 26.60
CA LEU A 11 28.64 -26.20 26.42
C LEU A 11 28.18 -26.06 24.95
N MET A 12 26.95 -26.48 24.67
CA MET A 12 26.21 -26.11 23.46
C MET A 12 25.94 -24.61 23.52
N VAL A 13 26.89 -23.80 23.05
CA VAL A 13 26.63 -22.40 22.75
C VAL A 13 25.72 -22.36 21.53
N PHE A 14 24.42 -22.21 21.78
CA PHE A 14 23.44 -21.85 20.77
C PHE A 14 23.87 -20.54 20.13
N SER A 15 24.56 -20.65 18.99
CA SER A 15 24.70 -19.54 18.06
C SER A 15 23.35 -19.40 17.37
N LEU A 16 22.37 -18.83 18.07
CA LEU A 16 21.20 -18.26 17.42
C LEU A 16 21.75 -17.15 16.54
N THR A 17 21.90 -17.46 15.25
CA THR A 17 22.19 -16.45 14.24
C THR A 17 21.07 -15.42 14.34
N VAL A 18 21.43 -14.27 14.90
CA VAL A 18 20.62 -13.06 14.93
C VAL A 18 20.06 -12.88 13.53
N SER A 19 18.73 -12.99 13.40
CA SER A 19 18.05 -12.65 12.17
C SER A 19 18.20 -11.15 11.96
N ALA A 20 19.31 -10.74 11.35
CA ALA A 20 19.42 -9.45 10.68
C ALA A 20 18.63 -9.56 9.36
N MET A 21 17.33 -9.79 9.47
CA MET A 21 16.38 -9.71 8.36
C MET A 21 15.53 -8.46 8.58
N GLN A 22 16.18 -7.31 8.54
CA GLN A 22 15.49 -6.02 8.46
C GLN A 22 15.47 -5.59 7.00
N ILE A 23 14.51 -6.11 6.24
CA ILE A 23 14.07 -5.40 5.03
C ILE A 23 12.88 -4.57 5.47
N ASP A 24 13.17 -3.51 6.23
CA ASP A 24 12.17 -2.49 6.54
C ASP A 24 12.02 -1.67 5.27
N ALA A 25 10.96 -1.97 4.52
CA ALA A 25 10.47 -1.10 3.48
C ALA A 25 10.41 0.32 4.03
N ASP A 26 11.22 1.26 3.52
CA ASP A 26 10.69 2.29 2.64
C ASP A 26 9.18 2.59 2.70
N PRO A 27 8.47 2.94 3.81
CA PRO A 27 7.02 3.14 3.67
C PRO A 27 6.73 4.26 2.68
N ARG A 28 7.67 5.18 2.39
CA ARG A 28 7.54 6.20 1.34
C ARG A 28 7.48 5.64 -0.06
N THR A 29 7.95 4.41 -0.30
CA THR A 29 8.06 3.86 -1.65
C THR A 29 7.92 2.34 -1.66
N ILE A 30 6.86 1.88 -2.32
CA ILE A 30 6.59 0.49 -2.63
C ILE A 30 6.72 0.33 -4.16
N VAL A 31 7.67 -0.49 -4.60
CA VAL A 31 7.87 -0.79 -6.03
C VAL A 31 7.11 -2.08 -6.36
N SER A 32 6.46 -2.14 -7.52
CA SER A 32 5.87 -3.41 -7.96
C SER A 32 6.91 -4.29 -8.65
N PHE A 33 6.62 -5.58 -8.71
CA PHE A 33 7.41 -6.48 -9.56
C PHE A 33 6.96 -6.33 -11.01
N MET A 34 7.85 -5.86 -11.88
CA MET A 34 7.52 -5.64 -13.29
C MET A 34 7.08 -6.94 -13.97
N ASP A 35 5.78 -7.09 -14.23
CA ASP A 35 5.25 -8.22 -14.98
C ASP A 35 5.13 -7.86 -16.47
N LYS A 36 6.04 -8.41 -17.27
CA LYS A 36 6.07 -8.17 -18.71
C LYS A 36 4.85 -8.74 -19.44
N ALA A 37 4.12 -9.67 -18.84
CA ALA A 37 2.89 -10.22 -19.41
C ALA A 37 1.69 -9.28 -19.23
N LEU A 38 1.72 -8.39 -18.25
CA LEU A 38 0.69 -7.38 -18.07
C LEU A 38 0.85 -6.25 -19.08
N SER A 39 -0.30 -5.69 -19.48
CA SER A 39 -0.31 -4.45 -20.26
C SER A 39 0.28 -3.31 -19.41
N PRO A 40 1.09 -2.40 -19.98
CA PRO A 40 1.78 -1.36 -19.21
C PRO A 40 0.90 -0.53 -18.27
N GLU A 41 -0.33 -0.24 -18.67
CA GLU A 41 -1.31 0.51 -17.89
C GLU A 41 -1.91 -0.27 -16.69
N LEU A 42 -1.79 -1.60 -16.69
CA LEU A 42 -2.20 -2.49 -15.60
C LEU A 42 -1.00 -2.93 -14.74
N ASP A 43 0.20 -2.49 -15.06
CA ASP A 43 1.43 -2.87 -14.36
C ASP A 43 1.85 -1.69 -13.49
N ILE A 44 1.73 -1.84 -12.17
CA ILE A 44 2.10 -0.77 -11.24
C ILE A 44 3.62 -0.63 -11.32
N LEU A 45 4.11 0.58 -11.49
CA LEU A 45 5.54 0.86 -11.43
C LEU A 45 5.96 1.13 -9.98
N SER A 46 5.23 2.01 -9.30
CA SER A 46 5.56 2.43 -7.94
C SER A 46 4.37 3.06 -7.24
N VAL A 47 4.33 2.91 -5.93
CA VAL A 47 3.51 3.68 -5.02
C VAL A 47 4.42 4.47 -4.13
N THR A 48 4.24 5.79 -4.07
CA THR A 48 4.94 6.63 -3.10
C THR A 48 3.98 7.32 -2.16
N THR A 49 4.45 7.61 -0.95
CA THR A 49 3.69 8.45 -0.02
C THR A 49 4.58 9.50 0.61
N ASP A 50 4.03 10.69 0.82
CA ASP A 50 4.72 11.84 1.41
C ASP A 50 3.73 12.76 2.15
N ILE A 51 4.25 13.77 2.84
CA ILE A 51 3.47 14.83 3.46
C ILE A 51 3.70 16.12 2.68
N SER A 52 2.62 16.71 2.18
CA SER A 52 2.66 18.03 1.54
C SER A 52 2.89 19.15 2.56
N LEU A 53 3.26 20.33 2.08
CA LEU A 53 3.46 21.52 2.91
C LEU A 53 2.18 21.98 3.64
N ASP A 54 1.01 21.61 3.12
CA ASP A 54 -0.29 21.98 3.67
C ASP A 54 -0.86 20.89 4.58
N ASP A 55 -0.01 20.06 5.20
CA ASP A 55 -0.40 18.99 6.14
C ASP A 55 -1.36 17.94 5.55
N HIS A 56 -1.13 17.54 4.29
CA HIS A 56 -1.84 16.40 3.68
C HIS A 56 -0.91 15.22 3.45
N LEU A 57 -1.42 14.01 3.71
CA LEU A 57 -0.82 12.77 3.27
C LEU A 57 -1.13 12.56 1.79
N VAL A 58 -0.08 12.44 0.99
CA VAL A 58 -0.15 12.30 -0.46
C VAL A 58 0.25 10.89 -0.83
N PHE A 59 -0.51 10.24 -1.70
CA PHE A 59 -0.20 8.95 -2.31
C PHE A 59 -0.09 9.13 -3.82
N GLN A 60 1.06 8.78 -4.40
CA GLN A 60 1.19 8.71 -5.86
C GLN A 60 1.30 7.26 -6.29
N VAL A 61 0.37 6.80 -7.11
CA VAL A 61 0.42 5.48 -7.75
C VAL A 61 0.74 5.69 -9.22
N LYS A 62 1.90 5.19 -9.66
CA LYS A 62 2.35 5.23 -11.05
C LYS A 62 2.28 3.86 -11.67
N THR A 63 1.81 3.79 -12.90
CA THR A 63 1.79 2.62 -13.76
C THR A 63 2.88 2.72 -14.83
N ARG A 64 3.21 1.60 -15.49
CA ARG A 64 4.22 1.59 -16.55
C ARG A 64 3.76 2.33 -17.81
N GLY A 65 2.45 2.35 -18.07
CA GLY A 65 1.82 3.05 -19.19
C GLY A 65 0.56 3.80 -18.81
N GLU A 66 -0.01 4.54 -19.76
CA GLU A 66 -1.25 5.30 -19.61
C GLU A 66 -2.25 4.82 -20.67
N ARG A 67 -3.54 4.82 -20.31
CA ARG A 67 -4.62 4.37 -21.20
C ARG A 67 -5.71 5.44 -21.25
N GLU A 68 -6.02 5.89 -22.46
CA GLU A 68 -7.13 6.82 -22.71
C GLU A 68 -8.48 6.10 -22.69
N ARG A 69 -8.57 4.90 -23.30
CA ARG A 69 -9.78 4.05 -23.39
C ARG A 69 -9.41 2.57 -23.38
N GLY A 70 -10.29 1.72 -22.86
CA GLY A 70 -10.15 0.26 -22.84
C GLY A 70 -11.27 -0.39 -22.01
N GLU A 71 -10.94 -1.47 -21.29
CA GLU A 71 -11.90 -2.15 -20.41
C GLU A 71 -12.39 -1.20 -19.31
N ALA A 72 -13.70 -1.05 -19.17
CA ALA A 72 -14.31 -0.12 -18.22
C ALA A 72 -14.30 -0.67 -16.79
N ALA A 73 -14.21 -1.99 -16.64
CA ALA A 73 -14.08 -2.63 -15.33
C ALA A 73 -12.70 -2.45 -14.70
N ASP A 74 -11.69 -1.98 -15.43
CA ASP A 74 -10.31 -1.86 -14.94
C ASP A 74 -10.09 -0.58 -14.12
N HIS A 75 -9.61 -0.75 -12.89
CA HIS A 75 -9.41 0.33 -11.91
C HIS A 75 -8.04 0.22 -11.23
N LEU A 76 -7.49 1.37 -10.87
CA LEU A 76 -6.50 1.50 -9.81
C LEU A 76 -7.22 1.48 -8.47
N LEU A 77 -6.69 0.72 -7.52
CA LEU A 77 -7.24 0.56 -6.19
C LEU A 77 -6.15 0.87 -5.16
N LEU A 78 -6.35 1.89 -4.34
CA LEU A 78 -5.54 2.14 -3.15
C LEU A 78 -6.31 1.64 -1.92
N ARG A 79 -5.72 0.67 -1.22
CA ARG A 79 -6.25 0.11 0.02
C ARG A 79 -5.49 0.70 1.19
N ILE A 80 -6.17 1.40 2.08
CA ILE A 80 -5.60 1.97 3.31
C ILE A 80 -6.21 1.26 4.50
N LEU A 81 -5.36 0.76 5.40
CA LEU A 81 -5.76 0.26 6.69
C LEU A 81 -5.50 1.33 7.75
N HIS A 82 -6.54 1.76 8.45
CA HIS A 82 -6.43 2.72 9.55
C HIS A 82 -7.67 2.62 10.46
N GLY A 83 -7.63 1.71 11.44
CA GLY A 83 -8.79 1.38 12.30
C GLY A 83 -9.95 0.66 11.59
N LYS A 84 -10.16 0.90 10.29
CA LYS A 84 -10.97 0.16 9.33
C LYS A 84 -10.23 0.10 7.99
N VAL A 85 -10.76 -0.64 7.03
CA VAL A 85 -10.19 -0.71 5.68
C VAL A 85 -10.93 0.29 4.81
N TYR A 86 -10.19 1.21 4.20
CA TYR A 86 -10.67 2.14 3.19
C TYR A 86 -10.14 1.70 1.83
N VAL A 87 -11.02 1.73 0.83
CA VAL A 87 -10.69 1.37 -0.54
C VAL A 87 -11.06 2.54 -1.43
N LEU A 88 -10.04 3.11 -2.07
CA LEU A 88 -10.16 4.19 -3.04
C LEU A 88 -10.00 3.62 -4.44
N LEU A 89 -11.00 3.80 -5.28
CA LEU A 89 -11.09 3.21 -6.60
C LEU A 89 -11.10 4.30 -7.66
N VAL A 90 -10.14 4.27 -8.58
CA VAL A 90 -10.00 5.23 -9.68
C VAL A 90 -9.99 4.48 -11.02
N PRO A 91 -10.83 4.84 -12.00
CA PRO A 91 -10.82 4.20 -13.32
C PRO A 91 -9.47 4.35 -14.01
N ILE A 92 -8.97 3.28 -14.64
CA ILE A 92 -7.70 3.33 -15.39
C ILE A 92 -7.85 4.18 -16.65
N ASN A 93 -9.01 4.12 -17.31
CA ASN A 93 -9.27 4.91 -18.50
C ASN A 93 -9.38 6.39 -18.13
N LYS A 94 -8.50 7.21 -18.68
CA LYS A 94 -8.53 8.67 -18.49
C LYS A 94 -9.82 9.30 -19.01
N GLY A 95 -10.41 8.73 -20.07
CA GLY A 95 -11.68 9.18 -20.65
C GLY A 95 -12.87 9.14 -19.69
N ASP A 96 -12.78 8.40 -18.58
CA ASP A 96 -13.85 8.25 -17.59
C ASP A 96 -13.82 9.37 -16.51
N GLY A 97 -12.86 10.29 -16.61
CA GLY A 97 -12.72 11.48 -15.75
C GLY A 97 -12.02 11.18 -14.41
N ASP A 98 -12.01 12.16 -13.51
CA ASP A 98 -11.25 12.11 -12.25
C ASP A 98 -12.10 11.61 -11.06
N LYS A 99 -13.11 10.80 -11.36
CA LYS A 99 -14.01 10.27 -10.33
C LYS A 99 -13.27 9.20 -9.51
N VAL A 100 -13.26 9.39 -8.20
CA VAL A 100 -12.86 8.37 -7.23
C VAL A 100 -14.07 7.87 -6.47
N LEU A 101 -14.15 6.55 -6.28
CA LEU A 101 -15.14 5.93 -5.42
C LEU A 101 -14.45 5.46 -4.13
N MET A 102 -15.08 5.73 -2.99
CA MET A 102 -14.57 5.32 -1.68
C MET A 102 -15.51 4.31 -1.03
N TYR A 103 -14.94 3.18 -0.64
CA TYR A 103 -15.62 2.10 0.07
C TYR A 103 -14.94 1.86 1.40
N GLU A 104 -15.70 1.35 2.36
CA GLU A 104 -15.17 0.97 3.66
C GLU A 104 -15.57 -0.44 4.04
N SER A 105 -14.75 -1.09 4.87
CA SER A 105 -15.08 -2.38 5.46
C SER A 105 -14.42 -2.51 6.83
N MET A 106 -15.05 -3.30 7.69
CA MET A 106 -14.52 -3.62 9.01
C MET A 106 -13.18 -4.36 8.91
N LEU A 107 -12.32 -4.11 9.88
CA LEU A 107 -11.03 -4.76 10.04
C LEU A 107 -11.24 -6.26 10.29
N GLN A 108 -11.20 -7.07 9.24
CA GLN A 108 -11.16 -8.53 9.39
C GLN A 108 -9.71 -9.02 9.22
N PRO A 109 -9.13 -9.68 10.22
CA PRO A 109 -7.82 -10.28 10.07
C PRO A 109 -7.87 -11.30 8.93
N ASP A 110 -6.89 -11.23 8.04
CA ASP A 110 -6.61 -12.21 6.97
C ASP A 110 -7.53 -12.23 5.75
N TYR A 111 -8.33 -11.20 5.48
CA TYR A 111 -9.14 -11.18 4.26
C TYR A 111 -8.33 -10.89 2.98
N PRO A 112 -8.17 -11.85 2.07
CA PRO A 112 -7.57 -11.60 0.76
C PRO A 112 -8.49 -10.72 -0.08
N LEU A 113 -7.93 -9.84 -0.93
CA LEU A 113 -8.67 -8.96 -1.87
C LEU A 113 -9.55 -9.67 -2.92
N LEU A 114 -9.62 -11.00 -2.89
CA LEU A 114 -10.52 -11.87 -3.65
C LEU A 114 -11.99 -11.57 -3.30
N PRO A 115 -12.97 -11.85 -4.19
CA PRO A 115 -14.20 -11.07 -4.33
C PRO A 115 -14.82 -10.64 -3.00
N GLN A 116 -14.48 -9.42 -2.60
CA GLN A 116 -15.06 -8.74 -1.46
C GLN A 116 -16.17 -7.85 -1.98
N VAL A 117 -17.34 -7.96 -1.35
CA VAL A 117 -18.40 -6.97 -1.46
C VAL A 117 -18.09 -5.89 -0.43
N LEU A 118 -17.71 -4.70 -0.89
CA LEU A 118 -17.49 -3.55 -0.01
C LEU A 118 -18.67 -2.61 -0.11
N GLU A 119 -19.06 -2.00 1.02
CA GLU A 119 -20.13 -1.01 1.04
C GLU A 119 -19.56 0.40 0.88
N GLN A 120 -20.23 1.21 0.09
CA GLN A 120 -19.90 2.61 -0.10
C GLN A 120 -20.03 3.30 1.25
N SER A 121 -19.04 4.11 1.61
CA SER A 121 -19.05 4.75 2.93
C SER A 121 -20.29 5.63 3.10
N HIS A 122 -21.08 5.31 4.13
CA HIS A 122 -22.33 6.02 4.46
C HIS A 122 -22.07 7.22 5.40
N GLU A 123 -20.85 7.36 5.95
CA GLU A 123 -20.44 8.44 6.88
C GLU A 123 -19.41 9.43 6.27
N ASN A 124 -19.87 10.68 6.06
CA ASN A 124 -19.25 12.00 6.26
C ASN A 124 -17.78 12.37 5.91
N ASP A 125 -17.65 13.59 5.37
CA ASP A 125 -16.48 14.49 5.19
C ASP A 125 -15.22 13.98 4.47
N MET A 126 -14.79 12.76 4.70
CA MET A 126 -13.56 12.22 4.10
C MET A 126 -13.59 12.25 2.57
N SER A 127 -14.69 11.80 1.98
CA SER A 127 -14.86 11.80 0.52
C SER A 127 -14.95 13.22 -0.06
N ARG A 128 -15.25 14.24 0.77
CA ARG A 128 -15.25 15.66 0.37
C ARG A 128 -13.85 16.27 0.42
N HIS A 129 -12.99 15.78 1.31
CA HIS A 129 -11.62 16.27 1.48
C HIS A 129 -10.57 15.44 0.73
N LEU A 130 -10.93 14.24 0.27
CA LEU A 130 -10.13 13.46 -0.65
C LEU A 130 -10.04 14.19 -1.99
N LYS A 131 -8.84 14.61 -2.35
CA LYS A 131 -8.52 15.11 -3.68
C LYS A 131 -7.88 14.01 -4.50
N VAL A 132 -8.29 13.89 -5.76
CA VAL A 132 -7.65 13.00 -6.72
C VAL A 132 -7.25 13.79 -7.93
N GLU A 133 -5.99 13.68 -8.30
CA GLU A 133 -5.42 14.29 -9.50
C GLU A 133 -4.85 13.21 -10.40
N ARG A 134 -5.16 13.26 -11.69
CA ARG A 134 -4.53 12.37 -12.66
C ARG A 134 -3.13 12.86 -12.98
N LEU A 135 -2.17 11.95 -12.89
CA LEU A 135 -0.81 12.16 -13.33
C LEU A 135 -0.59 11.44 -14.66
N ALA A 136 0.42 11.86 -15.42
CA ALA A 136 0.87 11.07 -16.56
C ALA A 136 1.28 9.68 -16.07
N ARG A 137 0.60 8.64 -16.58
CA ARG A 137 0.75 7.24 -16.15
C ARG A 137 0.48 7.02 -14.65
N GLY A 138 -0.55 7.63 -14.09
CA GLY A 138 -0.89 7.39 -12.69
C GLY A 138 -1.92 8.31 -12.10
N VAL A 139 -2.00 8.28 -10.77
CA VAL A 139 -2.91 9.10 -9.96
C VAL A 139 -2.20 9.57 -8.71
N GLU A 140 -2.55 10.76 -8.26
CA GLU A 140 -2.26 11.28 -6.93
C GLU A 140 -3.55 11.32 -6.12
N LEU A 141 -3.50 10.80 -4.89
CA LEU A 141 -4.58 10.87 -3.92
C LEU A 141 -4.09 11.61 -2.69
N THR A 142 -4.81 12.65 -2.31
CA THR A 142 -4.41 13.56 -1.24
C THR A 142 -5.48 13.58 -0.15
N LEU A 143 -5.05 13.26 1.06
CA LEU A 143 -5.88 13.09 2.26
C LEU A 143 -5.38 14.04 3.36
N PRO A 144 -6.24 14.78 4.06
CA PRO A 144 -5.79 15.65 5.13
C PRO A 144 -5.22 14.83 6.30
N LEU A 145 -4.10 15.26 6.89
CA LEU A 145 -3.48 14.52 8.00
C LEU A 145 -4.36 14.45 9.24
N GLU A 146 -5.30 15.38 9.42
CA GLU A 146 -6.27 15.38 10.53
C GLU A 146 -7.13 14.12 10.58
N TRP A 147 -7.25 13.39 9.46
CA TRP A 147 -7.94 12.12 9.39
C TRP A 147 -7.16 10.98 10.08
N ILE A 148 -5.84 11.12 10.20
CA ILE A 148 -4.97 10.08 10.73
C ILE A 148 -5.00 10.11 12.26
N ASP A 149 -5.74 9.19 12.86
CA ASP A 149 -5.56 8.79 14.26
C ASP A 149 -4.19 8.13 14.43
N PHE A 150 -3.23 8.91 14.94
CA PHE A 150 -1.86 8.47 15.20
C PHE A 150 -1.75 7.37 16.28
N GLY A 151 -2.82 7.10 17.03
CA GLY A 151 -2.93 6.00 17.98
C GLY A 151 -3.26 4.65 17.35
N LYS A 152 -3.51 4.58 16.03
CA LYS A 152 -3.86 3.34 15.31
C LYS A 152 -2.69 2.79 14.49
N GLU A 153 -2.83 1.51 14.13
CA GLU A 153 -2.04 0.93 13.05
C GLU A 153 -2.44 1.56 11.71
N PHE A 154 -1.44 1.68 10.84
CA PHE A 154 -1.55 2.15 9.48
C PHE A 154 -0.87 1.15 8.54
N SER A 155 -1.51 0.85 7.43
CA SER A 155 -0.85 0.27 6.27
C SER A 155 -1.52 0.74 5.00
N PHE A 156 -0.83 0.62 3.87
CA PHE A 156 -1.44 0.86 2.59
C PHE A 156 -0.82 -0.04 1.53
N ASP A 157 -1.59 -0.30 0.49
CA ASP A 157 -1.15 -1.06 -0.67
C ASP A 157 -1.96 -0.66 -1.90
N ALA A 158 -1.38 -0.81 -3.09
CA ALA A 158 -2.04 -0.46 -4.35
C ALA A 158 -2.14 -1.65 -5.29
N TYR A 159 -3.24 -1.68 -6.03
CA TYR A 159 -3.59 -2.76 -6.93
C TYR A 159 -4.14 -2.20 -8.23
N THR A 160 -4.00 -2.95 -9.30
CA THR A 160 -4.82 -2.80 -10.50
C THR A 160 -5.78 -3.98 -10.55
N VAL A 161 -7.07 -3.71 -10.66
CA VAL A 161 -8.12 -4.72 -10.54
C VAL A 161 -9.16 -4.56 -11.65
N SER A 162 -9.85 -5.64 -11.98
CA SER A 162 -11.16 -5.55 -12.64
C SER A 162 -12.25 -5.64 -11.58
N ALA A 163 -13.11 -4.64 -11.47
CA ALA A 163 -14.14 -4.55 -10.47
C ALA A 163 -15.49 -4.10 -11.05
N TYR A 164 -16.57 -4.62 -10.47
CA TYR A 164 -17.94 -4.25 -10.80
C TYR A 164 -18.54 -3.41 -9.68
N VAL A 165 -19.01 -2.21 -10.02
CA VAL A 165 -19.74 -1.35 -9.11
C VAL A 165 -21.24 -1.61 -9.29
N ARG A 166 -21.92 -2.08 -8.24
CA ARG A 166 -23.37 -2.35 -8.22
C ARG A 166 -24.03 -1.53 -7.12
N GLY A 167 -24.56 -0.36 -7.48
CA GLY A 167 -25.10 0.59 -6.49
C GLY A 167 -24.02 0.97 -5.47
N ASN A 168 -24.31 0.73 -4.19
CA ASN A 168 -23.38 1.01 -3.09
C ASN A 168 -22.37 -0.12 -2.87
N THR A 169 -22.30 -1.12 -3.75
CA THR A 169 -21.39 -2.25 -3.57
C THR A 169 -20.28 -2.28 -4.59
N LEU A 170 -19.06 -2.62 -4.16
CA LEU A 170 -17.93 -2.94 -5.01
C LEU A 170 -17.67 -4.44 -4.98
N GLU A 171 -17.58 -5.09 -6.13
CA GLU A 171 -17.17 -6.49 -6.28
C GLU A 171 -15.86 -6.57 -7.08
N ILE A 172 -14.78 -7.04 -6.46
CA ILE A 172 -13.49 -7.23 -7.13
C ILE A 172 -13.47 -8.60 -7.82
N SER A 173 -13.47 -8.61 -9.15
CA SER A 173 -13.54 -9.84 -9.94
C SER A 173 -12.16 -10.42 -10.28
N ARG A 174 -11.14 -9.56 -10.39
CA ARG A 174 -9.76 -9.96 -10.73
C ARG A 174 -8.78 -8.94 -10.16
N VAL A 175 -7.66 -9.42 -9.66
CA VAL A 175 -6.46 -8.62 -9.37
C VAL A 175 -5.46 -8.87 -10.48
N HIS A 176 -5.05 -7.81 -11.18
CA HIS A 176 -4.02 -7.88 -12.22
C HIS A 176 -2.62 -7.75 -11.63
N ASP A 177 -2.42 -6.74 -10.77
CA ASP A 177 -1.14 -6.46 -10.13
C ASP A 177 -1.33 -5.94 -8.69
N GLN A 178 -0.26 -6.07 -7.90
CA GLN A 178 -0.15 -5.60 -6.53
C GLN A 178 1.24 -4.98 -6.32
N ALA A 179 1.29 -3.75 -5.81
CA ALA A 179 2.53 -3.11 -5.41
C ALA A 179 3.22 -3.93 -4.31
N GLY A 180 4.53 -4.15 -4.43
CA GLY A 180 5.26 -4.92 -3.43
C GLY A 180 4.90 -6.42 -3.39
N LYS A 181 4.28 -6.96 -4.45
CA LYS A 181 4.11 -8.40 -4.65
C LYS A 181 5.42 -9.15 -4.37
N GLY A 182 5.35 -10.18 -3.53
CA GLY A 182 6.50 -10.99 -3.14
C GLY A 182 7.34 -10.43 -1.98
N ARG A 183 6.91 -9.35 -1.32
CA ARG A 183 7.52 -8.93 -0.04
C ARG A 183 6.99 -9.80 1.11
N ASP A 184 7.93 -10.41 1.85
CA ASP A 184 7.62 -11.08 3.11
C ASP A 184 7.59 -10.07 4.26
N GLY A 185 6.50 -10.04 5.03
CA GLY A 185 6.39 -9.23 6.25
C GLY A 185 5.05 -8.52 6.44
N SER A 186 4.77 -8.11 7.67
CA SER A 186 3.66 -7.23 8.00
C SER A 186 3.95 -5.82 7.46
N ASN A 187 3.15 -5.33 6.51
CA ASN A 187 3.19 -3.93 6.06
C ASN A 187 2.45 -2.98 7.01
N LYS A 188 2.08 -3.45 8.21
CA LYS A 188 1.43 -2.65 9.26
C LYS A 188 2.47 -2.05 10.19
N PHE A 189 2.35 -0.76 10.43
CA PHE A 189 3.14 0.02 11.36
C PHE A 189 2.23 0.97 12.12
N SER A 190 2.65 1.54 13.25
CA SER A 190 1.84 2.61 13.87
C SER A 190 1.81 3.85 12.98
N ALA A 191 0.67 4.53 12.92
CA ALA A 191 0.53 5.76 12.13
C ALA A 191 1.59 6.83 12.52
N ILE A 192 1.95 6.90 13.81
CA ILE A 192 3.04 7.78 14.26
C ILE A 192 4.41 7.37 13.70
N THR A 193 4.66 6.07 13.47
CA THR A 193 5.88 5.59 12.83
C THR A 193 5.95 6.04 11.38
N LEU A 194 4.81 6.03 10.66
CA LEU A 194 4.74 6.58 9.30
C LEU A 194 5.12 8.05 9.31
N LEU A 195 4.47 8.86 10.15
CA LEU A 195 4.71 10.30 10.23
C LEU A 195 6.19 10.60 10.50
N ASN A 196 6.77 9.92 11.49
CA ASN A 196 8.18 10.07 11.81
C ASN A 196 9.08 9.69 10.63
N LYS A 197 8.79 8.58 9.94
CA LYS A 197 9.54 8.16 8.75
C LYS A 197 9.40 9.18 7.63
N LEU A 198 8.21 9.73 7.38
CA LEU A 198 7.94 10.76 6.36
C LEU A 198 8.67 12.08 6.66
N CYS A 199 8.69 12.52 7.92
CA CYS A 199 9.35 13.76 8.35
C CYS A 199 10.87 13.64 8.55
N THR A 200 11.44 12.43 8.51
CA THR A 200 12.88 12.24 8.72
C THR A 200 13.66 12.72 7.48
N PRO A 201 14.59 13.68 7.60
CA PRO A 201 15.40 14.12 6.47
C PRO A 201 16.10 12.93 5.80
N GLN A 202 15.94 12.78 4.49
CA GLN A 202 16.75 11.81 3.77
C GLN A 202 18.21 12.27 3.86
N ARG A 203 19.13 11.38 4.25
CA ARG A 203 20.52 11.58 3.86
C ARG A 203 20.50 11.67 2.34
N LEU A 204 20.89 12.82 1.78
CA LEU A 204 21.16 12.97 0.36
C LEU A 204 22.03 11.78 -0.05
N ARG A 205 21.43 10.75 -0.65
CA ARG A 205 22.20 9.81 -1.45
C ARG A 205 22.64 10.67 -2.61
N SER A 206 23.91 11.06 -2.58
CA SER A 206 24.56 11.80 -3.65
C SER A 206 24.11 11.20 -4.97
N ARG A 207 23.34 12.00 -5.71
CA ARG A 207 23.06 11.77 -7.12
C ARG A 207 24.45 11.76 -7.76
N ALA A 208 24.98 10.58 -8.02
CA ALA A 208 26.13 10.45 -8.89
C ALA A 208 25.59 10.74 -10.28
N ASP A 209 26.02 11.89 -10.81
CA ASP A 209 25.85 12.26 -12.21
C ASP A 209 26.44 11.19 -13.15
#